data_AF-A0A8H4V7B4-F1
#
_entry.id   AF-A0A8H4V7B4-F1
#
_cell.length_a   1.000
_cell.length_b   1.000
_cell.length_c   1.000
_cell.angle_alpha   90.00
_cell.angle_beta   90.00
_cell.angle_gamma   90.00
#
_symmetry.space_group_name_H-M   'P 1'
#
loop_
_entity.id
_entity.type
_entity.pdbx_description
1 polymer ?
#
loop_
_entity_poly.entity_id
_entity_poly.type
_entity_poly.pdbx_seq_one_letter_code
_entity_poly.pdbx_strand_id
1 'polypeptide(L)'
;MNAAPPGARLGLLPSLLRTCVRQAHTAPARRPAPKGYPKPEGHGENIWVFTHRRTEQVIFSFKDRLDGFHDLKQLPFNGKQTKPSKLRKDYWSPMAKIQFPAGMGSVGRSVFQKLRELKHLHEVSWPDEFRYKAPSEYTQEDERKIADEKEKGKVYQPIRTKADRGNALNAQKKNVIADMAVVLAGKGAGNKLAVAESASKGAGNKLAVAESKEAASGDELVAVTVKWSNDQDMGFAEAWSSNVTHALFEEPAYMSNLVPKQQVAEVPTEEVKVEA
;
A
#
# COMPACT_ATOMS: atom_id res chain seq x y z
N MET A 1 -79.47 -8.79 2.94
CA MET A 1 -79.50 -9.38 1.59
C MET A 1 -79.06 -8.28 0.63
N ASN A 2 -77.93 -8.29 -0.09
CA ASN A 2 -77.01 -9.34 -0.51
C ASN A 2 -75.59 -8.77 -0.60
N ALA A 3 -74.59 -9.57 -0.23
CA ALA A 3 -73.19 -9.31 -0.47
C ALA A 3 -72.83 -9.70 -1.92
N ALA A 4 -72.02 -8.88 -2.60
CA ALA A 4 -71.35 -9.23 -3.84
C ALA A 4 -69.83 -9.30 -3.58
N PRO A 5 -69.11 -10.30 -4.14
CA PRO A 5 -67.72 -10.56 -3.79
C PRO A 5 -66.75 -9.63 -4.53
N PRO A 6 -65.56 -9.34 -3.96
CA PRO A 6 -64.52 -8.62 -4.67
C PRO A 6 -63.93 -9.54 -5.77
N GLY A 7 -64.15 -9.15 -7.02
CA GLY A 7 -63.56 -9.80 -8.18
C GLY A 7 -62.03 -9.83 -8.10
N ALA A 8 -61.46 -11.03 -8.11
CA ALA A 8 -60.03 -11.25 -8.19
C ALA A 8 -59.49 -10.67 -9.51
N ARG A 9 -58.62 -9.65 -9.42
CA ARG A 9 -57.91 -9.08 -10.56
C ARG A 9 -56.82 -10.05 -11.04
N LEU A 10 -57.20 -10.99 -11.92
CA LEU A 10 -56.32 -11.93 -12.63
C LEU A 10 -55.37 -11.28 -13.66
N GLY A 11 -55.14 -9.95 -13.60
CA GLY A 11 -54.33 -9.20 -14.57
C GLY A 11 -52.86 -9.00 -14.19
N LEU A 12 -52.42 -9.41 -13.00
CA LEU A 12 -51.07 -9.11 -12.47
C LEU A 12 -50.09 -10.29 -12.50
N LEU A 13 -50.53 -11.47 -12.94
CA LEU A 13 -49.67 -12.66 -13.04
C LEU A 13 -48.62 -12.59 -14.17
N PRO A 14 -48.86 -11.99 -15.35
CA PRO A 14 -47.85 -11.97 -16.42
C PRO A 14 -46.66 -11.04 -16.13
N SER A 15 -46.87 -9.99 -15.33
CA SER A 15 -45.83 -9.01 -15.01
C SER A 15 -44.90 -9.51 -13.90
N LEU A 16 -45.40 -10.25 -12.92
CA LEU A 16 -44.58 -10.86 -11.87
C LEU A 16 -43.65 -11.95 -12.45
N LEU A 17 -44.16 -12.80 -13.34
CA LEU A 17 -43.35 -13.85 -13.97
C LEU A 17 -42.23 -13.29 -14.88
N ARG A 18 -42.48 -12.20 -15.60
CA ARG A 18 -41.42 -11.52 -16.40
C ARG A 18 -40.36 -10.83 -15.55
N THR A 19 -40.70 -10.38 -14.35
CA THR A 19 -39.75 -9.71 -13.46
C THR A 19 -38.80 -10.73 -12.81
N CYS A 20 -39.30 -11.92 -12.45
CA CYS A 20 -38.48 -13.00 -11.89
C CYS A 20 -37.48 -13.60 -12.90
N VAL A 21 -37.83 -13.70 -14.19
CA VAL A 21 -36.92 -14.24 -15.22
C VAL A 21 -35.74 -13.29 -15.50
N ARG A 22 -35.94 -11.96 -15.40
CA ARG A 22 -34.83 -11.00 -15.60
C ARG A 22 -33.80 -10.99 -14.46
N GLN A 23 -34.18 -11.34 -13.24
CA GLN A 23 -33.23 -11.49 -12.13
C GLN A 23 -32.35 -12.75 -12.25
N ALA A 24 -32.86 -13.83 -12.88
CA ALA A 24 -32.09 -15.05 -13.09
C ALA A 24 -30.95 -14.91 -14.12
N HIS A 25 -31.07 -13.98 -15.08
CA HIS A 25 -30.05 -13.74 -16.12
C HIS A 25 -29.10 -12.58 -15.82
N THR A 26 -29.33 -11.81 -14.74
CA THR A 26 -28.50 -10.66 -14.34
C THR A 26 -27.76 -10.88 -13.03
N ALA A 27 -28.13 -11.87 -12.23
CA ALA A 27 -27.25 -12.37 -11.18
C ALA A 27 -26.08 -13.09 -11.86
N PRO A 28 -24.84 -12.60 -11.79
CA PRO A 28 -23.71 -13.42 -12.20
C PRO A 28 -23.77 -14.66 -11.32
N ALA A 29 -24.08 -15.81 -11.93
CA ALA A 29 -23.78 -17.09 -11.31
C ALA A 29 -22.35 -16.96 -10.79
N ARG A 30 -22.14 -17.15 -9.47
CA ARG A 30 -20.82 -17.10 -8.84
C ARG A 30 -20.00 -18.22 -9.49
N ARG A 31 -19.42 -17.93 -10.65
CA ARG A 31 -18.42 -18.77 -11.28
C ARG A 31 -17.36 -18.96 -10.19
N PRO A 32 -16.95 -20.19 -9.87
CA PRO A 32 -15.81 -20.38 -9.00
C PRO A 32 -14.70 -19.51 -9.55
N ALA A 33 -14.10 -18.68 -8.69
CA ALA A 33 -13.05 -17.76 -9.11
C ALA A 33 -12.06 -18.58 -9.95
N PRO A 34 -11.76 -18.18 -11.20
CA PRO A 34 -10.85 -18.94 -12.03
C PRO A 34 -9.58 -19.20 -11.21
N LYS A 35 -9.06 -20.44 -11.23
CA LYS A 35 -7.79 -20.77 -10.59
C LYS A 35 -6.77 -19.76 -11.10
N GLY A 36 -6.47 -18.76 -10.28
CA GLY A 36 -5.56 -17.70 -10.64
C GLY A 36 -4.19 -18.29 -10.94
N TYR A 37 -3.35 -17.51 -11.61
CA TYR A 37 -1.97 -17.91 -11.86
C TYR A 37 -1.32 -18.41 -10.56
N PRO A 38 -0.66 -19.58 -10.55
CA PRO A 38 -0.01 -20.10 -9.35
C PRO A 38 0.98 -19.04 -8.89
N LYS A 39 0.82 -18.62 -7.64
CA LYS A 39 1.65 -17.55 -7.08
C LYS A 39 2.98 -18.17 -6.66
N PRO A 40 4.11 -17.50 -6.93
CA PRO A 40 5.38 -17.92 -6.36
C PRO A 40 5.27 -18.02 -4.84
N GLU A 41 5.94 -19.01 -4.27
CA GLU A 41 6.07 -19.16 -2.82
C GLU A 41 6.69 -17.88 -2.22
N GLY A 42 6.21 -17.47 -1.04
CA GLY A 42 6.65 -16.23 -0.39
C GLY A 42 6.15 -14.92 -1.03
N HIS A 43 5.39 -14.97 -2.13
CA HIS A 43 4.96 -13.74 -2.81
C HIS A 43 3.96 -12.91 -1.97
N GLY A 44 4.39 -11.71 -1.60
CA GLY A 44 3.62 -10.78 -0.78
C GLY A 44 3.92 -10.86 0.71
N GLU A 45 4.84 -11.72 1.15
CA GLU A 45 5.30 -11.75 2.54
C GLU A 45 6.26 -10.61 2.85
N ASN A 46 6.95 -10.08 1.83
CA ASN A 46 7.83 -8.94 1.96
C ASN A 46 7.36 -7.84 1.01
N ILE A 47 7.23 -6.63 1.53
CA ILE A 47 7.01 -5.41 0.75
C ILE A 47 8.19 -4.48 0.99
N TRP A 48 8.84 -4.10 -0.09
CA TRP A 48 9.93 -3.13 -0.10
C TRP A 48 9.38 -1.75 -0.48
N VAL A 49 9.75 -0.75 0.30
CA VAL A 49 9.40 0.65 0.09
C VAL A 49 10.67 1.38 -0.30
N PHE A 50 10.76 1.86 -1.54
CA PHE A 50 11.89 2.62 -2.05
C PHE A 50 11.58 4.10 -2.06
N THR A 51 12.54 4.91 -1.65
CA THR A 51 12.45 6.37 -1.70
C THR A 51 13.52 6.94 -2.62
N HIS A 52 13.17 8.03 -3.32
CA HIS A 52 14.12 8.82 -4.08
C HIS A 52 14.77 9.85 -3.15
N ARG A 53 16.10 9.78 -2.99
CA ARG A 53 16.86 10.57 -2.00
C ARG A 53 16.65 12.09 -2.05
N ARG A 54 16.40 12.66 -3.23
CA ARG A 54 16.25 14.13 -3.41
C ARG A 54 14.81 14.63 -3.51
N THR A 55 13.91 13.85 -4.09
CA THR A 55 12.53 14.28 -4.44
C THR A 55 11.49 13.63 -3.56
N GLU A 56 11.90 12.72 -2.66
CA GLU A 56 11.04 12.01 -1.73
C GLU A 56 9.89 11.23 -2.40
N GLN A 57 10.04 10.91 -3.69
CA GLN A 57 9.15 10.01 -4.41
C GLN A 57 9.29 8.60 -3.86
N VAL A 58 8.17 7.90 -3.76
CA VAL A 58 8.14 6.54 -3.20
C VAL A 58 7.69 5.53 -4.25
N ILE A 59 8.25 4.32 -4.22
CA ILE A 59 7.78 3.19 -5.03
C ILE A 59 7.70 1.94 -4.12
N PHE A 60 6.59 1.20 -4.24
CA PHE A 60 6.42 -0.07 -3.56
C PHE A 60 6.77 -1.24 -4.48
N SER A 61 7.52 -2.24 -4.00
CA SER A 61 7.78 -3.47 -4.75
C SER A 61 7.68 -4.69 -3.84
N PHE A 62 7.36 -5.85 -4.41
CA PHE A 62 7.53 -7.13 -3.70
C PHE A 62 8.96 -7.66 -3.79
N LYS A 63 9.77 -7.11 -4.70
CA LYS A 63 11.16 -7.51 -4.93
C LYS A 63 12.10 -6.59 -4.14
N ASP A 64 13.23 -7.15 -3.74
CA ASP A 64 14.40 -6.45 -3.19
C ASP A 64 14.98 -5.40 -4.15
N ARG A 65 14.70 -5.54 -5.46
CA ARG A 65 15.18 -4.63 -6.51
C ARG A 65 14.03 -3.99 -7.24
N LEU A 66 14.22 -2.72 -7.58
CA LEU A 66 13.34 -2.01 -8.49
C LEU A 66 13.48 -2.52 -9.92
N ASP A 67 12.34 -2.74 -10.55
CA ASP A 67 12.18 -3.03 -11.97
C ASP A 67 11.96 -1.74 -12.75
N GLY A 68 12.89 -1.40 -13.63
CA GLY A 68 12.89 -0.14 -14.38
C GLY A 68 11.58 0.14 -15.13
N PHE A 69 10.91 -0.87 -15.66
CA PHE A 69 9.69 -0.66 -16.46
C PHE A 69 8.41 -0.69 -15.61
N HIS A 70 8.29 -1.68 -14.72
CA HIS A 70 7.07 -1.88 -13.94
C HIS A 70 6.94 -0.87 -12.80
N ASP A 71 8.04 -0.53 -12.13
CA ASP A 71 8.02 0.37 -10.98
C ASP A 71 7.92 1.84 -11.39
N LEU A 72 8.45 2.19 -12.57
CA LEU A 72 8.33 3.53 -13.12
C LEU A 72 6.87 3.93 -13.45
N LYS A 73 5.98 2.94 -13.63
CA LYS A 73 4.54 3.18 -13.83
C LYS A 73 3.83 3.68 -12.57
N GLN A 74 4.45 3.55 -11.39
CA GLN A 74 3.88 4.05 -10.14
C GLN A 74 4.02 5.56 -9.98
N LEU A 75 4.84 6.22 -10.82
CA LEU A 75 5.05 7.66 -10.79
C LEU A 75 4.15 8.36 -11.81
N PRO A 76 3.19 9.20 -11.37
CA PRO A 76 2.37 9.99 -12.27
C PRO A 76 3.15 11.16 -12.87
N PHE A 77 2.54 11.82 -13.86
CA PHE A 77 3.09 13.05 -14.43
C PHE A 77 2.57 14.26 -13.64
N ASN A 78 3.41 14.81 -12.78
CA ASN A 78 3.09 15.98 -11.94
C ASN A 78 3.63 17.31 -12.51
N GLY A 79 4.27 17.27 -13.69
CA GLY A 79 4.86 18.45 -14.33
C GLY A 79 6.07 18.12 -15.20
N LYS A 80 6.63 19.14 -15.86
CA LYS A 80 7.87 19.00 -16.63
C LYS A 80 9.02 18.69 -15.67
N GLN A 81 9.87 17.72 -16.02
CA GLN A 81 11.01 17.25 -15.20
C GLN A 81 10.66 16.64 -13.83
N THR A 82 9.38 16.34 -13.54
CA THR A 82 9.01 15.72 -12.26
C THR A 82 9.16 14.20 -12.28
N LYS A 83 8.93 13.58 -13.45
CA LYS A 83 9.04 12.13 -13.63
C LYS A 83 10.37 11.78 -14.30
N PRO A 84 11.24 10.95 -13.68
CA PRO A 84 12.48 10.53 -14.30
C PRO A 84 12.20 9.64 -15.53
N SER A 85 13.07 9.69 -16.54
CA SER A 85 12.97 8.84 -17.72
C SER A 85 13.32 7.37 -17.44
N LYS A 86 14.21 7.13 -16.46
CA LYS A 86 14.62 5.81 -15.99
C LYS A 86 14.93 5.84 -14.50
N LEU A 87 14.70 4.71 -13.82
CA LEU A 87 15.08 4.56 -12.41
C LEU A 87 16.59 4.34 -12.31
N ARG A 88 17.31 5.35 -11.80
CA ARG A 88 18.77 5.26 -11.60
C ARG A 88 19.09 4.72 -10.20
N LYS A 89 20.01 3.76 -10.11
CA LYS A 89 20.32 3.03 -8.86
C LYS A 89 20.85 3.92 -7.73
N ASP A 90 21.48 5.04 -8.05
CA ASP A 90 22.08 5.98 -7.10
C ASP A 90 21.04 6.86 -6.38
N TYR A 91 19.93 7.17 -7.04
CA TYR A 91 18.89 8.02 -6.45
C TYR A 91 17.86 7.25 -5.63
N TRP A 92 17.67 5.96 -5.94
CA TRP A 92 16.65 5.13 -5.29
C TRP A 92 17.30 4.24 -4.24
N SER A 93 16.79 4.30 -3.01
CA SER A 93 17.22 3.44 -1.91
C SER A 93 16.02 2.89 -1.16
N PRO A 94 16.08 1.64 -0.66
CA PRO A 94 15.02 1.12 0.19
C PRO A 94 15.00 1.90 1.50
N MET A 95 13.82 2.40 1.84
CA MET A 95 13.52 3.15 3.05
C MET A 95 13.00 2.22 4.15
N ALA A 96 12.14 1.27 3.77
CA ALA A 96 11.55 0.32 4.69
C ALA A 96 11.29 -1.02 4.01
N LYS A 97 11.29 -2.09 4.81
CA LYS A 97 10.82 -3.43 4.44
C LYS A 97 9.73 -3.84 5.42
N ILE A 98 8.53 -4.06 4.92
CA ILE A 98 7.41 -4.60 5.68
C ILE A 98 7.42 -6.11 5.51
N GLN A 99 7.56 -6.83 6.61
CA GLN A 99 7.67 -8.28 6.66
C GLN A 99 6.47 -8.87 7.41
N PHE A 100 5.76 -9.77 6.73
CA PHE A 100 4.67 -10.55 7.27
C PHE A 100 5.18 -11.95 7.68
N PRO A 101 4.48 -12.65 8.58
CA PRO A 101 4.78 -14.04 8.92
C PRO A 101 4.70 -14.95 7.68
N ALA A 102 5.46 -16.05 7.70
CA ALA A 102 5.45 -17.03 6.62
C ALA A 102 4.04 -17.57 6.35
N GLY A 103 3.66 -17.71 5.09
CA GLY A 103 2.32 -18.13 4.67
C GLY A 103 1.27 -17.01 4.61
N MET A 104 1.57 -15.82 5.14
CA MET A 104 0.63 -14.67 5.16
C MET A 104 0.77 -13.73 3.96
N GLY A 105 1.35 -14.20 2.85
CA GLY A 105 1.49 -13.38 1.63
C GLY A 105 0.15 -12.89 1.04
N SER A 106 -0.98 -13.49 1.40
CA SER A 106 -2.32 -12.99 1.02
C SER A 106 -2.70 -11.67 1.71
N VAL A 107 -2.27 -11.49 2.95
CA VAL A 107 -2.44 -10.27 3.75
C VAL A 107 -1.54 -9.19 3.18
N GLY A 108 -0.25 -9.48 2.96
CA GLY A 108 0.67 -8.48 2.44
C GLY A 108 0.32 -7.99 1.03
N ARG A 109 -0.29 -8.81 0.16
CA ARG A 109 -0.84 -8.30 -1.12
C ARG A 109 -2.01 -7.35 -0.93
N SER A 110 -2.87 -7.58 0.06
CA SER A 110 -3.96 -6.66 0.40
C SER A 110 -3.40 -5.34 0.92
N VAL A 111 -2.41 -5.39 1.81
CA VAL A 111 -1.69 -4.20 2.31
C VAL A 111 -1.02 -3.44 1.17
N PHE A 112 -0.28 -4.14 0.30
CA PHE A 112 0.38 -3.56 -0.86
C PHE A 112 -0.60 -2.83 -1.78
N GLN A 113 -1.75 -3.43 -2.04
CA GLN A 113 -2.82 -2.80 -2.82
C GLN A 113 -3.28 -1.50 -2.15
N LYS A 114 -3.56 -1.52 -0.84
CA LYS A 114 -4.02 -0.33 -0.10
C LYS A 114 -2.99 0.80 -0.05
N LEU A 115 -1.73 0.47 0.19
CA LEU A 115 -0.64 1.46 0.16
C LEU A 115 -0.52 2.13 -1.21
N ARG A 116 -0.67 1.34 -2.30
CA ARG A 116 -0.65 1.90 -3.65
C ARG A 116 -1.88 2.73 -3.99
N GLU A 117 -3.06 2.32 -3.53
CA GLU A 117 -4.30 3.08 -3.67
C GLU A 117 -4.20 4.43 -2.95
N LEU A 118 -3.75 4.45 -1.69
CA LEU A 118 -3.58 5.68 -0.90
C LEU A 118 -2.53 6.61 -1.50
N LYS A 119 -1.35 6.09 -1.87
CA LYS A 119 -0.33 6.89 -2.56
C LYS A 119 -0.89 7.52 -3.83
N HIS A 120 -1.63 6.77 -4.64
CA HIS A 120 -2.23 7.31 -5.85
C HIS A 120 -3.26 8.41 -5.56
N LEU A 121 -4.07 8.24 -4.51
CA LEU A 121 -5.01 9.27 -4.05
C LEU A 121 -4.29 10.54 -3.58
N HIS A 122 -3.19 10.43 -2.82
CA HIS A 122 -2.39 11.59 -2.39
C HIS A 122 -1.79 12.37 -3.57
N GLU A 123 -1.51 11.71 -4.69
CA GLU A 123 -0.96 12.35 -5.89
C GLU A 123 -2.05 12.96 -6.80
N VAL A 124 -3.25 12.37 -6.84
CA VAL A 124 -4.32 12.75 -7.80
C VAL A 124 -5.43 13.59 -7.15
N SER A 125 -5.83 13.28 -5.93
CA SER A 125 -7.00 13.82 -5.25
C SER A 125 -6.58 14.58 -3.99
N TRP A 126 -5.92 15.71 -4.17
CA TRP A 126 -5.48 16.61 -3.10
C TRP A 126 -6.46 17.79 -2.92
N PRO A 127 -6.59 18.33 -1.69
CA PRO A 127 -7.51 19.43 -1.41
C PRO A 127 -6.98 20.77 -1.92
N ASP A 128 -7.88 21.74 -2.13
CA ASP A 128 -7.52 23.06 -2.65
C ASP A 128 -6.50 23.81 -1.76
N GLU A 129 -6.41 23.48 -0.46
CA GLU A 129 -5.38 24.02 0.44
C GLU A 129 -3.96 23.73 -0.07
N PHE A 130 -3.76 22.60 -0.76
CA PHE A 130 -2.47 22.22 -1.33
C PHE A 130 -2.00 23.20 -2.42
N ARG A 131 -2.88 24.05 -2.93
CA ARG A 131 -2.53 25.12 -3.86
C ARG A 131 -1.71 26.24 -3.20
N TYR A 132 -1.81 26.41 -1.89
CA TYR A 132 -1.17 27.47 -1.13
C TYR A 132 0.07 26.97 -0.40
N LYS A 133 1.08 27.82 -0.25
CA LYS A 133 2.30 27.47 0.49
C LYS A 133 1.98 27.25 1.98
N ALA A 134 2.64 26.26 2.58
CA ALA A 134 2.62 26.12 4.03
C ALA A 134 3.48 27.22 4.68
N PRO A 135 3.21 27.60 5.94
CA PRO A 135 4.04 28.59 6.65
C PRO A 135 5.54 28.26 6.66
N SER A 136 5.90 26.97 6.68
CA SER A 136 7.29 26.50 6.61
C SER A 136 7.97 26.71 5.26
N GLU A 137 7.21 27.01 4.20
CA GLU A 137 7.69 27.21 2.82
C GLU A 137 7.73 28.69 2.43
N TYR A 138 7.38 29.61 3.34
CA TYR A 138 7.35 31.03 3.02
C TYR A 138 8.76 31.55 2.75
N THR A 139 8.92 32.20 1.61
CA THR A 139 10.12 32.98 1.31
C THR A 139 10.02 34.34 2.02
N GLN A 140 11.14 35.00 2.29
CA GLN A 140 11.15 36.37 2.83
C GLN A 140 10.28 37.35 2.02
N GLU A 141 10.20 37.16 0.70
CA GLU A 141 9.32 37.95 -0.17
C GLU A 141 7.83 37.69 0.08
N ASP A 142 7.47 36.44 0.38
CA ASP A 142 6.10 36.07 0.70
C ASP A 142 5.69 36.69 2.05
N GLU A 143 6.58 36.65 3.05
CA GLU A 143 6.37 37.26 4.36
C GLU A 143 6.16 38.77 4.25
N ARG A 144 6.97 39.47 3.44
CA ARG A 144 6.79 40.91 3.17
C ARG A 144 5.44 41.20 2.54
N LYS A 145 5.04 40.44 1.52
CA LYS A 145 3.72 40.61 0.88
C LYS A 145 2.56 40.32 1.84
N ILE A 146 2.71 39.33 2.71
CA ILE A 146 1.72 39.04 3.76
C ILE A 146 1.59 40.24 4.69
N ALA A 147 2.71 40.84 5.11
CA ALA A 147 2.69 42.05 5.96
C ALA A 147 2.02 43.23 5.25
N ASP A 148 2.41 43.53 4.01
CA ASP A 148 1.85 44.64 3.22
C ASP A 148 0.34 44.50 2.99
N GLU A 149 -0.15 43.28 2.72
CA GLU A 149 -1.59 43.04 2.54
C GLU A 149 -2.35 43.04 3.87
N LYS A 150 -1.70 42.61 4.96
CA LYS A 150 -2.25 42.67 6.31
C LYS A 150 -2.45 44.12 6.77
N GLU A 151 -1.51 45.03 6.44
CA GLU A 151 -1.65 46.46 6.68
C GLU A 151 -2.85 47.05 5.92
N LYS A 152 -3.16 46.53 4.73
CA LYS A 152 -4.35 46.88 3.94
C LYS A 152 -5.64 46.18 4.43
N GLY A 153 -5.57 45.39 5.49
CA GLY A 153 -6.70 44.64 6.06
C GLY A 153 -7.14 43.42 5.25
N LYS A 154 -6.30 42.91 4.34
CA LYS A 154 -6.61 41.72 3.50
C LYS A 154 -5.84 40.49 3.99
N VAL A 155 -6.50 39.34 3.92
CA VAL A 155 -5.86 38.04 4.16
C VAL A 155 -5.23 37.56 2.86
N TYR A 156 -3.89 37.54 2.81
CA TYR A 156 -3.13 37.03 1.68
C TYR A 156 -2.46 35.69 2.02
N GLN A 157 -2.64 34.71 1.14
CA GLN A 157 -1.95 33.42 1.21
C GLN A 157 -1.13 33.19 -0.05
N PRO A 158 0.20 33.00 0.06
CA PRO A 158 1.05 32.74 -1.10
C PRO A 158 0.65 31.45 -1.83
N ILE A 159 0.57 31.52 -3.17
CA ILE A 159 0.16 30.39 -4.02
C ILE A 159 1.40 29.68 -4.56
N ARG A 160 1.39 28.33 -4.55
CA ARG A 160 2.44 27.52 -5.19
C ARG A 160 2.40 27.65 -6.70
N THR A 161 3.57 27.84 -7.31
CA THR A 161 3.70 27.75 -8.77
C THR A 161 3.40 26.32 -9.24
N LYS A 162 3.17 26.12 -10.54
CA LYS A 162 2.95 24.77 -11.09
C LYS A 162 4.16 23.85 -10.84
N ALA A 163 5.38 24.40 -10.90
CA ALA A 163 6.61 23.65 -10.65
C ALA A 163 6.73 23.26 -9.18
N ASP A 164 6.55 24.21 -8.26
CA ASP A 164 6.62 23.95 -6.81
C ASP A 164 5.56 22.95 -6.37
N ARG A 165 4.35 23.06 -6.95
CA ARG A 165 3.28 22.10 -6.71
C ARG A 165 3.64 20.71 -7.21
N GLY A 166 4.22 20.60 -8.41
CA GLY A 166 4.70 19.32 -8.94
C GLY A 166 5.76 18.68 -8.06
N ASN A 167 6.67 19.49 -7.48
CA ASN A 167 7.69 19.04 -6.55
C ASN A 167 7.08 18.61 -5.20
N ALA A 168 6.14 19.39 -4.66
CA ALA A 168 5.43 19.05 -3.43
C ALA A 168 4.61 17.76 -3.59
N LEU A 169 3.94 17.56 -4.73
CA LEU A 169 3.20 16.32 -5.03
C LEU A 169 4.11 15.10 -5.16
N ASN A 170 5.38 15.28 -5.51
CA ASN A 170 6.33 14.17 -5.57
C ASN A 170 6.82 13.75 -4.18
N ALA A 171 6.82 14.67 -3.22
CA ALA A 171 7.34 14.44 -1.87
C ALA A 171 6.36 13.62 -1.02
N GLN A 172 6.20 12.34 -1.38
CA GLN A 172 5.22 11.43 -0.78
C GLN A 172 5.78 10.60 0.38
N LYS A 173 7.07 10.74 0.72
CA LYS A 173 7.72 9.98 1.80
C LYS A 173 6.92 10.03 3.11
N LYS A 174 6.58 11.24 3.58
CA LYS A 174 5.88 11.44 4.86
C LYS A 174 4.46 10.86 4.82
N ASN A 175 3.72 11.14 3.75
CA ASN A 175 2.36 10.63 3.54
C ASN A 175 2.34 9.10 3.53
N VAL A 176 3.28 8.47 2.83
CA VAL A 176 3.38 7.01 2.77
C VAL A 176 3.66 6.40 4.15
N ILE A 177 4.50 7.03 4.98
CA ILE A 177 4.77 6.52 6.32
C ILE A 177 3.53 6.61 7.21
N ALA A 178 2.77 7.71 7.12
CA ALA A 178 1.48 7.83 7.78
C ALA A 178 0.48 6.78 7.26
N ASP A 179 0.41 6.56 5.94
CA ASP A 179 -0.42 5.53 5.33
C ASP A 179 -0.01 4.12 5.78
N MET A 180 1.28 3.86 5.95
CA MET A 180 1.79 2.59 6.49
C MET A 180 1.22 2.34 7.88
N ALA A 181 1.28 3.33 8.78
CA ALA A 181 0.71 3.19 10.12
C ALA A 181 -0.81 2.95 10.07
N VAL A 182 -1.54 3.69 9.23
CA VAL A 182 -3.00 3.55 9.05
C VAL A 182 -3.38 2.17 8.52
N VAL A 183 -2.72 1.71 7.44
CA VAL A 183 -3.02 0.42 6.82
C VAL A 183 -2.61 -0.73 7.72
N LEU A 184 -1.45 -0.65 8.39
CA LEU A 184 -0.98 -1.71 9.30
C LEU A 184 -1.82 -1.81 10.59
N ALA A 185 -2.53 -0.74 10.96
CA ALA A 185 -3.56 -0.74 12.00
C ALA A 185 -4.90 -1.37 11.55
N GLY A 186 -4.94 -2.03 10.39
CA GLY A 186 -6.14 -2.72 9.89
C GLY A 186 -7.18 -1.81 9.24
N LYS A 187 -6.92 -0.50 9.11
CA LYS A 187 -7.87 0.44 8.49
C LYS A 187 -7.94 0.24 6.97
N GLY A 188 -9.07 0.64 6.39
CA GLY A 188 -9.35 0.56 4.96
C GLY A 188 -10.26 -0.61 4.57
N ALA A 189 -11.28 -0.32 3.77
CA ALA A 189 -12.26 -1.33 3.37
C ALA A 189 -11.61 -2.50 2.62
N GLY A 190 -11.85 -3.73 3.10
CA GLY A 190 -11.29 -4.95 2.51
C GLY A 190 -9.83 -5.20 2.87
N ASN A 191 -9.29 -4.53 3.89
CA ASN A 191 -7.98 -4.85 4.46
C ASN A 191 -8.03 -6.21 5.17
N LYS A 192 -7.09 -7.10 4.84
CA LYS A 192 -7.02 -8.49 5.36
C LYS A 192 -6.14 -8.63 6.60
N LEU A 193 -5.69 -7.52 7.19
CA LEU A 193 -4.88 -7.51 8.41
C LEU A 193 -5.70 -7.85 9.66
N ALA A 194 -6.98 -7.52 9.67
CA ALA A 194 -7.90 -8.00 10.70
C ALA A 194 -8.06 -9.50 10.52
N VAL A 195 -7.67 -10.27 11.53
CA VAL A 195 -7.97 -11.70 11.61
C VAL A 195 -9.47 -11.80 11.86
N ALA A 196 -10.25 -11.78 10.79
CA ALA A 196 -11.64 -12.19 10.90
C ALA A 196 -11.62 -13.65 11.37
N GLU A 197 -12.28 -13.96 12.49
CA GLU A 197 -12.47 -15.32 13.07
C GLU A 197 -13.01 -16.37 12.06
N SER A 198 -13.35 -15.94 10.85
CA SER A 198 -13.85 -16.74 9.73
C SER A 198 -12.87 -17.76 9.12
N ALA A 199 -11.63 -17.87 9.61
CA ALA A 199 -10.69 -18.93 9.20
C ALA A 199 -10.65 -20.16 10.14
N SER A 200 -11.36 -20.15 11.28
CA SER A 200 -11.32 -21.24 12.27
C SER A 200 -12.12 -22.51 11.91
N LYS A 201 -12.68 -22.60 10.69
CA LYS A 201 -13.27 -23.84 10.15
C LYS A 201 -12.53 -24.30 8.89
N GLY A 202 -11.24 -24.61 9.01
CA GLY A 202 -10.54 -25.33 7.95
C GLY A 202 -9.03 -25.30 8.08
N ALA A 203 -8.46 -26.47 8.39
CA ALA A 203 -7.04 -26.80 8.42
C ALA A 203 -6.24 -26.26 9.62
N GLY A 204 -5.97 -27.17 10.55
CA GLY A 204 -5.10 -26.92 11.69
C GLY A 204 -3.66 -26.67 11.25
N ASN A 205 -3.11 -25.56 11.71
CA ASN A 205 -1.72 -25.49 12.11
C ASN A 205 -1.63 -24.57 13.34
N LYS A 206 -1.51 -25.19 14.52
CA LYS A 206 -1.23 -24.49 15.78
C LYS A 206 0.27 -24.26 15.83
N LEU A 207 0.72 -23.02 15.68
CA LEU A 207 2.07 -22.64 16.12
C LEU A 207 2.02 -21.32 16.90
N ALA A 208 2.12 -21.48 18.22
CA ALA A 208 2.58 -20.55 19.25
C ALA A 208 2.04 -19.11 19.22
N VAL A 209 0.92 -18.91 19.92
CA VAL A 209 0.56 -17.61 20.53
C VAL A 209 1.24 -17.57 21.89
N ALA A 210 2.28 -16.73 22.01
CA ALA A 210 2.88 -16.38 23.29
C ALA A 210 2.08 -15.24 23.93
N GLU A 211 1.88 -15.38 25.23
CA GLU A 211 0.97 -14.61 26.08
C GLU A 211 1.39 -13.14 26.24
N SER A 212 0.47 -12.23 25.95
CA SER A 212 0.39 -10.93 26.63
C SER A 212 -1.08 -10.55 26.81
N LYS A 213 -1.54 -10.63 28.06
CA LYS A 213 -2.85 -10.14 28.48
C LYS A 213 -2.76 -8.63 28.73
N GLU A 214 -3.83 -7.95 28.32
CA GLU A 214 -4.31 -6.61 28.71
C GLU A 214 -4.32 -5.54 27.61
N ALA A 215 -5.36 -5.59 26.77
CA ALA A 215 -6.23 -4.47 26.37
C ALA A 215 -7.29 -5.00 25.38
N ALA A 216 -8.39 -5.54 25.91
CA ALA A 216 -9.47 -6.11 25.10
C ALA A 216 -10.41 -5.02 24.58
N SER A 217 -10.23 -4.63 23.31
CA SER A 217 -11.30 -4.19 22.40
C SER A 217 -10.80 -4.18 20.95
N GLY A 218 -11.39 -5.00 20.08
CA GLY A 218 -11.18 -4.92 18.62
C GLY A 218 -10.31 -6.03 18.03
N ASP A 219 -10.68 -6.47 16.83
CA ASP A 219 -10.11 -7.56 16.02
C ASP A 219 -8.60 -7.83 16.25
N GLU A 220 -8.25 -9.09 16.50
CA GLU A 220 -6.85 -9.55 16.55
C GLU A 220 -6.17 -9.22 15.20
N LEU A 221 -5.14 -8.38 15.23
CA LEU A 221 -4.40 -7.98 14.03
C LEU A 221 -3.20 -8.89 13.82
N VAL A 222 -2.89 -9.22 12.56
CA VAL A 222 -1.67 -9.98 12.23
C VAL A 222 -0.42 -9.19 12.66
N ALA A 223 0.52 -9.87 13.32
CA ALA A 223 1.81 -9.30 13.68
C ALA A 223 2.65 -8.97 12.44
N VAL A 224 3.22 -7.77 12.39
CA VAL A 224 4.02 -7.28 11.25
C VAL A 224 5.32 -6.69 11.76
N THR A 225 6.42 -6.93 11.04
CA THR A 225 7.72 -6.30 11.33
C THR A 225 8.08 -5.30 10.25
N VAL A 226 8.32 -4.05 10.62
CA VAL A 226 8.81 -3.01 9.71
C VAL A 226 10.29 -2.77 10.01
N LYS A 227 11.15 -3.18 9.07
CA LYS A 227 12.57 -2.88 9.11
C LYS A 227 12.85 -1.55 8.40
N TRP A 228 13.50 -0.61 9.05
CA TRP A 228 13.78 0.74 8.57
C TRP A 228 15.23 0.92 8.15
N SER A 229 15.48 1.76 7.15
CA SER A 229 16.84 2.23 6.82
C SER A 229 17.32 3.34 7.76
N ASN A 230 16.39 4.18 8.24
CA ASN A 230 16.65 5.26 9.17
C ASN A 230 15.58 5.24 10.26
N ASP A 231 16.00 5.24 11.52
CA ASP A 231 15.11 5.19 12.69
C ASP A 231 14.17 6.39 12.75
N GLN A 232 14.66 7.57 12.36
CA GLN A 232 13.89 8.82 12.41
C GLN A 232 12.64 8.79 11.50
N ASP A 233 12.65 7.93 10.47
CA ASP A 233 11.54 7.85 9.53
C ASP A 233 10.27 7.30 10.21
N MET A 234 10.38 6.51 11.28
CA MET A 234 9.18 6.02 11.98
C MET A 234 8.36 7.14 12.63
N GLY A 235 8.99 8.27 12.96
CA GLY A 235 8.38 9.40 13.65
C GLY A 235 7.51 10.29 12.76
N PHE A 236 7.41 10.00 11.46
CA PHE A 236 6.47 10.72 10.59
C PHE A 236 5.02 10.27 10.76
N ALA A 237 4.77 9.10 11.38
CA ALA A 237 3.45 8.70 11.81
C ALA A 237 3.24 9.09 13.28
N GLU A 238 2.08 9.67 13.60
CA GLU A 238 1.76 10.12 14.96
C GLU A 238 1.69 8.96 15.97
N ALA A 239 1.19 7.81 15.53
CA ALA A 239 1.07 6.60 16.36
C ALA A 239 1.12 5.34 15.49
N TRP A 240 1.62 4.25 16.08
CA TRP A 240 1.67 2.92 15.47
C TRP A 240 0.78 1.96 16.27
N SER A 241 0.17 0.98 15.59
CA SER A 241 -0.61 -0.05 16.25
C SER A 241 0.29 -1.08 16.95
N SER A 242 -0.22 -1.70 18.01
CA SER A 242 0.55 -2.63 18.85
C SER A 242 1.01 -3.92 18.14
N ASN A 243 0.39 -4.27 17.01
CA ASN A 243 0.79 -5.43 16.19
C ASN A 243 2.04 -5.16 15.33
N VAL A 244 2.52 -3.91 15.27
CA VAL A 244 3.68 -3.52 14.47
C VAL A 244 4.93 -3.49 15.33
N THR A 245 5.93 -4.28 14.92
CA THR A 245 7.27 -4.30 15.52
C THR A 245 8.24 -3.55 14.62
N HIS A 246 9.09 -2.72 15.20
CA HIS A 246 10.06 -1.91 14.48
C HIS A 246 11.47 -2.49 14.65
N ALA A 247 12.24 -2.53 13.58
CA ALA A 247 13.66 -2.90 13.61
C ALA A 247 14.44 -2.06 12.59
N LEU A 248 15.77 -2.03 12.72
CA LEU A 248 16.65 -1.44 11.71
C LEU A 248 17.12 -2.52 10.72
N PHE A 249 17.57 -2.10 9.54
CA PHE A 249 18.30 -3.00 8.65
C PHE A 249 19.64 -3.40 9.29
N GLU A 250 19.86 -4.71 9.43
CA GLU A 250 21.12 -5.29 9.93
C GLU A 250 22.30 -4.96 9.01
N GLU A 251 22.05 -4.92 7.70
CA GLU A 251 23.00 -4.46 6.69
C GLU A 251 22.47 -3.20 6.01
N PRO A 252 23.26 -2.12 5.92
CA PRO A 252 22.82 -0.94 5.21
C PRO A 252 22.60 -1.31 3.75
N ALA A 253 21.40 -1.03 3.23
CA ALA A 253 20.94 -1.57 1.94
C ALA A 253 21.76 -1.15 0.70
N TYR A 254 22.74 -0.25 0.84
CA TYR A 254 23.72 0.03 -0.22
C TYR A 254 24.83 -1.03 -0.32
N MET A 255 25.03 -1.88 0.70
CA MET A 255 26.06 -2.92 0.76
C MET A 255 25.60 -4.31 0.34
N SER A 256 24.28 -4.56 0.22
CA SER A 256 23.76 -5.88 -0.19
C SER A 256 24.20 -6.31 -1.60
N ASN A 257 24.69 -5.36 -2.41
CA ASN A 257 25.24 -5.61 -3.74
C ASN A 257 26.74 -5.95 -3.75
N LEU A 258 27.42 -5.85 -2.60
CA LEU A 258 28.86 -6.11 -2.47
C LEU A 258 29.17 -7.52 -2.00
N VAL A 259 28.18 -8.32 -1.61
CA VAL A 259 28.39 -9.74 -1.33
C VAL A 259 28.78 -10.41 -2.64
N PRO A 260 30.04 -10.87 -2.80
CA PRO A 260 30.41 -11.67 -3.96
C PRO A 260 29.54 -12.92 -3.94
N LYS A 261 28.99 -13.31 -5.09
CA LYS A 261 28.41 -14.65 -5.25
C LYS A 261 29.45 -15.65 -4.75
N GLN A 262 29.24 -16.23 -3.57
CA GLN A 262 30.07 -17.34 -3.13
C GLN A 262 30.01 -18.38 -4.22
N GLN A 263 31.20 -18.76 -4.67
CA GLN A 263 31.45 -19.72 -5.71
C GLN A 263 30.68 -20.99 -5.35
N VAL A 264 29.70 -21.37 -6.19
CA VAL A 264 29.15 -22.72 -6.16
C VAL A 264 30.34 -23.60 -6.48
N ALA A 265 30.88 -24.28 -5.47
CA ALA A 265 31.90 -25.29 -5.66
C ALA A 265 31.30 -26.38 -6.55
N GLU A 266 31.76 -26.44 -7.81
CA GLU A 266 31.55 -27.58 -8.68
C GLU A 266 32.15 -28.80 -7.98
N VAL A 267 31.28 -29.70 -7.54
CA VAL A 267 31.67 -31.04 -7.07
C VAL A 267 32.20 -31.77 -8.30
N PRO A 268 33.48 -32.21 -8.32
CA PRO A 268 34.00 -33.00 -9.43
C PRO A 268 33.31 -34.37 -9.42
N THR A 269 32.64 -34.70 -10.52
CA THR A 269 32.20 -36.07 -10.83
C THR A 269 33.44 -36.95 -10.98
N GLU A 270 33.63 -37.88 -10.03
CA GLU A 270 34.61 -38.96 -10.16
C GLU A 270 34.17 -39.91 -11.30
N GLU A 271 35.00 -40.01 -12.32
CA GLU A 271 34.90 -41.02 -13.36
C GLU A 271 35.20 -42.41 -12.78
N VAL A 272 34.18 -43.25 -12.69
CA VAL A 272 34.33 -44.69 -12.41
C VAL A 272 34.92 -45.35 -13.65
N LYS A 273 36.22 -45.63 -13.61
CA LYS A 273 36.93 -46.44 -14.59
C LYS A 273 36.50 -47.91 -14.43
N VAL A 274 35.74 -48.42 -15.39
CA VAL A 274 35.42 -49.85 -15.49
C VAL A 274 36.56 -50.51 -16.27
N GLU A 275 37.36 -51.32 -15.59
CA GLU A 275 38.32 -52.23 -16.23
C GLU A 275 37.57 -53.40 -16.88
N ALA A 276 37.97 -53.72 -18.11
CA ALA A 276 37.67 -54.96 -18.82
C ALA A 276 38.96 -55.44 -19.50
#